data_AF-A0A382F4K6-F1
#
_entry.id   AF-A0A382F4K6-F1
#
_cell.length_a   1.000
_cell.length_b   1.000
_cell.length_c   1.000
_cell.angle_alpha   90.00
_cell.angle_beta   90.00
_cell.angle_gamma   90.00
#
_symmetry.space_group_name_H-M   'P 1'
#
loop_
_entity.id
_entity.type
_entity.pdbx_description
1 polymer ?
#
loop_
_entity_poly.entity_id
_entity_poly.type
_entity_poly.pdbx_seq_one_letter_code
_entity_poly.pdbx_strand_id
1 'polypeptide(L)' 'MNNLTFKELEPIEGYLGCEAFRDENGFGVNGFYWRENTLHKKAQVLGKEKWYKHYKLRICLVDRDYEFIKD' A
#
# COMPACT_ATOMS: atom_id res chain seq x y z
N MET A 1 6.38 1.23 -6.51
CA MET A 1 5.17 1.34 -7.35
C MET A 1 5.22 2.66 -8.08
N ASN A 2 4.51 2.78 -9.20
CA ASN A 2 4.41 4.02 -9.96
C ASN A 2 3.05 4.68 -9.69
N ASN A 3 2.88 5.91 -10.16
CA ASN A 3 1.67 6.71 -9.94
C ASN A 3 0.41 6.10 -10.58
N LEU A 4 0.58 5.25 -11.60
CA LEU A 4 -0.55 4.55 -12.23
C LEU A 4 -1.16 3.52 -11.28
N THR A 5 -0.33 2.74 -10.58
CA THR A 5 -0.83 1.77 -9.61
C THR A 5 -1.62 2.45 -8.48
N PHE A 6 -1.23 3.64 -8.03
CA PHE A 6 -1.97 4.35 -6.98
C PHE A 6 -3.34 4.82 -7.47
N LYS A 7 -3.43 5.35 -8.69
CA LYS A 7 -4.71 5.76 -9.29
C LYS A 7 -5.68 4.60 -9.51
N GLU A 8 -5.18 3.41 -9.83
CA GLU A 8 -6.00 2.22 -10.00
C GLU A 8 -6.67 1.76 -8.68
N LEU A 9 -6.13 2.17 -7.53
CA LEU A 9 -6.67 1.81 -6.21
C LEU A 9 -7.74 2.78 -5.71
N GLU A 10 -7.70 4.05 -6.14
CA GLU A 10 -8.65 5.10 -5.73
C GLU A 10 -10.13 4.71 -5.82
N PRO A 11 -10.62 4.06 -6.91
CA PRO A 11 -12.04 3.75 -7.04
C PRO A 11 -12.48 2.49 -6.26
N ILE A 12 -11.56 1.80 -5.59
CA ILE A 12 -11.89 0.51 -4.97
C ILE A 12 -12.57 0.73 -3.61
N GLU A 13 -13.76 0.14 -3.45
CA GLU A 13 -14.52 0.23 -2.20
C GLU A 13 -13.70 -0.24 -0.99
N GLY A 14 -13.70 0.59 0.06
CA GLY A 14 -12.95 0.34 1.28
C GLY A 14 -11.51 0.86 1.25
N TYR A 15 -10.96 1.31 0.13
CA TYR A 15 -9.62 1.93 0.11
C TYR A 15 -9.65 3.28 0.85
N LEU A 16 -8.70 3.46 1.78
CA LEU A 16 -8.58 4.67 2.61
C LEU A 16 -7.39 5.54 2.22
N GLY A 17 -6.42 5.00 1.47
CA GLY A 17 -5.25 5.73 1.00
C GLY A 17 -3.96 4.93 1.07
N CYS A 18 -2.85 5.59 0.73
CA CYS A 18 -1.52 5.01 0.82
C CYS A 18 -0.45 6.03 1.18
N GLU A 19 0.59 5.53 1.81
CA GLU A 19 1.84 6.24 2.02
C GLU A 19 2.96 5.46 1.37
N ALA A 20 3.86 6.15 0.67
CA ALA A 20 4.96 5.52 -0.02
C ALA A 20 6.25 6.26 0.29
N PHE A 21 7.28 5.48 0.62
CA PHE A 21 8.64 5.93 0.78
C PHE A 21 9.55 5.15 -0.17
N ARG A 22 10.52 5.82 -0.76
CA ARG A 22 11.61 5.19 -1.51
C ARG A 22 12.88 6.01 -1.31
N ASP A 23 13.96 5.33 -0.95
CA ASP A 23 15.27 5.96 -0.84
C ASP A 23 16.04 5.92 -2.18
N GLU A 24 17.17 6.61 -2.20
CA GLU A 24 18.09 6.69 -3.34
C GLU A 24 18.73 5.33 -3.70
N ASN A 25 18.79 4.40 -2.75
CA ASN A 25 19.35 3.05 -2.94
C ASN A 25 18.30 2.07 -3.49
N GLY A 26 17.06 2.53 -3.71
CA GLY A 26 15.99 1.75 -4.29
C GLY A 26 15.20 0.91 -3.27
N PHE A 27 15.50 0.99 -1.98
CA PHE A 27 14.64 0.43 -0.94
C PHE A 27 13.36 1.26 -0.84
N GLY A 28 12.22 0.61 -0.72
CA GLY A 28 10.96 1.31 -0.61
C GLY A 28 9.91 0.56 0.18
N VAL A 29 9.09 1.33 0.87
CA VAL A 29 7.97 0.87 1.70
C VAL A 29 6.71 1.52 1.15
N ASN A 30 5.64 0.73 1.00
CA ASN A 30 4.32 1.25 0.66
C ASN A 30 3.34 0.71 1.71
N GLY A 31 2.64 1.60 2.39
CA GLY A 31 1.51 1.30 3.27
C GLY A 31 0.21 1.57 2.52
N PHE A 32 -0.75 0.64 2.60
CA PHE A 32 -2.09 0.80 2.05
C PHE A 32 -3.11 0.61 3.16
N TYR A 33 -4.09 1.49 3.23
CA TYR A 33 -5.09 1.53 4.29
C TYR A 33 -6.44 1.14 3.72
N TRP A 34 -7.17 0.25 4.40
CA TRP A 34 -8.42 -0.33 3.91
C TRP A 34 -9.44 -0.56 5.04
N ARG A 35 -10.72 -0.39 4.74
CA ARG A 35 -11.87 -0.77 5.56
C ARG A 35 -12.40 -2.12 5.07
N GLU A 36 -12.19 -3.15 5.87
CA GLU A 36 -12.52 -4.57 5.61
C GLU A 36 -11.74 -5.28 4.49
N ASN A 37 -11.37 -6.53 4.76
CA ASN A 37 -10.11 -7.13 4.30
C ASN A 37 -10.26 -8.04 3.06
N THR A 38 -10.92 -7.58 1.99
CA THR A 38 -11.33 -8.48 0.87
C THR A 38 -10.37 -8.52 -0.33
N LEU A 39 -9.41 -7.59 -0.47
CA LEU A 39 -8.62 -7.46 -1.71
C LEU A 39 -7.14 -7.85 -1.63
N HIS A 40 -6.61 -8.17 -0.44
CA HIS A 40 -5.20 -8.51 -0.29
C HIS A 40 -4.77 -9.80 -1.00
N LYS A 41 -5.67 -10.77 -1.17
CA LYS A 41 -5.33 -12.05 -1.84
C LYS A 41 -5.00 -11.84 -3.32
N LYS A 42 -5.75 -10.99 -4.04
CA LYS A 42 -5.50 -10.72 -5.46
C LYS A 42 -4.22 -9.90 -5.69
N ALA A 43 -3.97 -8.89 -4.85
CA ALA A 43 -2.76 -8.08 -4.92
C ALA A 43 -1.48 -8.91 -4.68
N GLN A 44 -1.52 -9.91 -3.79
CA GLN A 44 -0.39 -10.81 -3.57
C GLN A 44 -0.06 -11.67 -4.79
N VAL A 45 -1.08 -12.22 -5.47
CA VAL A 45 -0.87 -13.08 -6.64
C VAL A 45 -0.19 -12.28 -7.75
N LEU A 46 -0.74 -11.11 -8.09
CA LEU A 46 -0.18 -10.23 -9.13
C LEU A 46 1.20 -9.69 -8.75
N GLY A 47 1.43 -9.38 -7.47
CA GLY A 47 2.73 -8.92 -6.98
C GLY A 47 3.84 -9.95 -7.18
N LYS A 48 3.56 -11.23 -6.90
CA LYS A 48 4.50 -12.34 -7.13
C LYS A 48 4.75 -12.58 -8.62
N GLU A 49 3.71 -12.51 -9.43
CA GLU A 49 3.79 -12.85 -10.86
C GLU A 49 4.43 -11.75 -11.71
N LYS A 50 4.21 -10.48 -11.38
CA LYS A 50 4.47 -9.38 -12.31
C LYS A 50 5.44 -8.30 -11.81
N TRP A 51 5.53 -8.06 -10.50
CA TRP A 51 6.06 -6.77 -10.02
C TRP A 51 7.31 -6.88 -9.14
N TYR A 52 7.51 -7.97 -8.40
CA TYR A 52 8.56 -8.02 -7.39
C TYR A 52 9.50 -9.22 -7.56
N LYS A 53 10.81 -8.95 -7.69
CA LYS A 53 11.86 -9.98 -7.49
C LYS A 53 11.93 -10.43 -6.03
N HIS A 54 11.65 -9.52 -5.10
CA HIS A 54 11.56 -9.78 -3.66
C HIS A 54 10.66 -8.74 -3.01
N TYR A 55 9.77 -9.16 -2.10
CA TYR A 55 8.99 -8.26 -1.25
C TYR A 55 8.61 -8.95 0.06
N LYS A 56 8.30 -8.14 1.08
CA LYS A 56 7.75 -8.59 2.36
C LYS A 56 6.42 -7.89 2.59
N LEU A 57 5.35 -8.66 2.80
CA LEU A 57 4.05 -8.11 3.19
C LEU A 57 3.85 -8.28 4.70
N ARG A 58 3.38 -7.23 5.35
CA ARG A 58 2.89 -7.24 6.73
C ARG A 58 1.47 -6.69 6.71
N ILE A 59 0.55 -7.35 7.41
CA ILE A 59 -0.83 -6.92 7.56
C ILE A 59 -1.03 -6.63 9.05
N CYS A 60 -1.51 -5.44 9.37
CA CYS A 60 -1.78 -5.01 10.73
C CYS A 60 -3.17 -4.38 10.83
N LEU A 61 -3.75 -4.44 12.02
CA LEU A 61 -4.88 -3.61 12.38
C LEU A 61 -4.35 -2.25 12.83
N VAL A 62 -4.90 -1.18 12.29
CA VAL A 62 -4.64 0.17 12.78
C VAL A 62 -5.72 0.51 13.79
N ASP A 63 -5.40 0.38 15.08
CA ASP A 63 -6.35 0.68 16.16
C ASP A 63 -6.54 2.19 16.37
N ARG A 64 -5.50 2.98 16.07
CA ARG A 64 -5.45 4.43 16.23
C ARG A 64 -4.54 5.03 15.17
N ASP A 65 -4.94 6.16 14.63
CA ASP A 65 -4.17 6.96 13.67
C ASP A 65 -4.29 8.44 14.06
N TYR A 66 -3.15 9.13 14.17
CA TYR A 66 -3.07 10.51 14.65
C TYR A 66 -2.13 11.29 13.74
N GLU A 67 -2.58 12.46 13.27
CA GLU A 67 -1.77 13.36 12.46
C GLU A 67 -1.56 14.69 13.19
N PHE A 68 -0.35 15.23 13.11
CA PHE A 68 -0.01 16.59 13.58
C PHE A 68 0.67 17.34 12.44
N ILE A 69 0.09 18.48 12.07
CA ILE A 69 0.64 19.41 11.09
C ILE A 69 0.95 20.72 11.81
N LYS A 70 2.18 21.22 11.65
CA LYS A 70 2.59 22.53 12.15
C LYS A 70 2.71 23.48 10.97
N ASP A 71 2.04 24.62 11.07
CA ASP A 71 2.15 25.75 10.12
C ASP A 71 3.60 26.27 10.01
#